data_AF-A0A5R9BC40-F1
#
_entry.id   AF-A0A5R9BC40-F1
#
_cell.length_a   1.000
_cell.length_b   1.000
_cell.length_c   1.000
_cell.angle_alpha   90.00
_cell.angle_beta   90.00
_cell.angle_gamma   90.00
#
_symmetry.space_group_name_H-M   'P 1'
#
loop_
_entity.id
_entity.type
_entity.pdbx_description
1 polymer ?
#
loop_
_entity_poly.entity_id
_entity_poly.type
_entity_poly.pdbx_seq_one_letter_code
_entity_poly.pdbx_strand_id
1 'polypeptide(L)'
;MSTMNASMSPSYRVLILGFPLEDLSAGANAHSSALAAFTESADQVIATIRPERLAEVRNGVVGMPEIGIDAVHLAPENLSNLTSAGVETALDSLHDQGLIPFGVGRNLHEAKNPLSVEIPAAAGGGQLNFHASHIRPEGSSNNLATMAEDDRAGLAPLSTQEVPRPRLENERLDAFHLAMPSWRKKSAWRNTTQYALVHQMLNKDFDLVLGTGTQRLQEVHRKRERWVVYGLGESPSTAQNQPGHSPTGVEEPPPFALWAMLEIHGVDGSRRVTLKLYPVEDSGEATGTRAVSAEDFETIVSALAERPLRPWRFRNPAMTTGSDGLGHHLALDLGAWPTDQRPSRLENLTPTGDPNESPRLTPSAELEDAATRINRPPGPMILPLGAEAKGAKVHWLADSTSVITLHGKRFLTNGVSRNDKWRFFGSGNRRP
;
A
#
# COMPACT_ATOMS: atom_id res chain seq x y z
N MET A 1 -47.55 -15.39 -0.44
CA MET A 1 -46.34 -14.61 -0.72
C MET A 1 -45.40 -14.80 0.46
N SER A 2 -44.52 -15.78 0.39
CA SER A 2 -43.49 -15.98 1.42
C SER A 2 -42.35 -15.00 1.15
N THR A 3 -42.16 -14.05 2.07
CA THR A 3 -40.94 -13.27 2.18
C THR A 3 -39.81 -14.24 2.49
N MET A 4 -38.99 -14.55 1.49
CA MET A 4 -37.69 -15.17 1.70
C MET A 4 -36.86 -14.22 2.55
N ASN A 5 -36.69 -14.56 3.83
CA ASN A 5 -35.59 -14.02 4.62
C ASN A 5 -34.31 -14.47 3.91
N ALA A 6 -33.67 -13.55 3.19
CA ALA A 6 -32.30 -13.74 2.74
C ALA A 6 -31.46 -13.95 4.00
N SER A 7 -31.13 -15.22 4.28
CA SER A 7 -30.16 -15.59 5.30
C SER A 7 -28.89 -14.79 5.00
N MET A 8 -28.58 -13.78 5.80
CA MET A 8 -27.35 -13.02 5.65
C MET A 8 -26.19 -14.00 5.78
N SER A 9 -25.45 -14.22 4.69
CA SER A 9 -24.26 -15.06 4.74
C SER A 9 -23.29 -14.48 5.77
N PRO A 10 -22.64 -15.32 6.58
CA PRO A 10 -21.64 -14.88 7.55
C PRO A 10 -20.57 -14.02 6.86
N SER A 11 -20.33 -12.84 7.43
CA SER A 11 -19.33 -11.89 6.97
C SER A 11 -18.24 -11.71 8.02
N TYR A 12 -17.00 -11.65 7.57
CA TYR A 12 -15.85 -11.30 8.40
C TYR A 12 -15.27 -9.97 7.91
N ARG A 13 -14.93 -9.08 8.84
CA ARG A 13 -14.53 -7.71 8.56
C ARG A 13 -13.19 -7.40 9.22
N VAL A 14 -12.25 -6.85 8.47
CA VAL A 14 -10.98 -6.33 8.99
C VAL A 14 -10.87 -4.86 8.63
N LEU A 15 -10.83 -4.00 9.65
CA LEU A 15 -10.62 -2.58 9.49
C LEU A 15 -9.12 -2.25 9.50
N ILE A 16 -8.70 -1.45 8.54
CA ILE A 16 -7.32 -1.02 8.33
C ILE A 16 -7.31 0.51 8.31
N LEU A 17 -6.43 1.07 9.12
CA LEU A 17 -6.35 2.49 9.40
C LEU A 17 -4.89 2.93 9.27
N GLY A 18 -4.66 4.08 8.64
CA GLY A 18 -3.35 4.70 8.59
C GLY A 18 -3.24 5.75 9.69
N PHE A 19 -2.44 5.49 10.72
CA PHE A 19 -2.18 6.44 11.79
C PHE A 19 -0.78 7.00 11.75
N PRO A 20 -0.62 8.33 11.82
CA PRO A 20 0.66 8.90 12.18
C PRO A 20 0.89 8.67 13.68
N LEU A 21 2.05 8.12 14.03
CA LEU A 21 2.60 8.28 15.37
C LEU A 21 3.19 9.68 15.44
N GLU A 22 2.59 10.57 16.23
CA GLU A 22 3.15 11.89 16.50
C GLU A 22 4.46 11.79 17.30
N ASP A 23 5.21 12.90 17.32
CA ASP A 23 6.60 13.02 17.77
C ASP A 23 6.88 12.34 19.13
N LEU A 24 7.67 11.27 19.13
CA LEU A 24 8.11 10.57 20.36
C LEU A 24 9.14 11.35 21.20
N SER A 25 9.38 12.63 20.88
CA SER A 25 10.40 13.46 21.51
C SER A 25 9.86 14.25 22.69
N ALA A 26 9.76 13.63 23.86
CA ALA A 26 9.89 14.33 25.13
C ALA A 26 10.54 13.41 26.17
N GLY A 27 11.68 13.86 26.72
CA GLY A 27 12.47 13.11 27.69
C GLY A 27 11.69 12.65 28.92
N ALA A 28 12.16 11.56 29.52
CA ALA A 28 11.69 10.91 30.75
C ALA A 28 10.22 10.44 30.80
N ASN A 29 9.32 10.95 29.95
CA ASN A 29 7.91 10.55 29.87
C ASN A 29 7.51 10.11 28.44
N ALA A 30 8.41 9.45 27.70
CA ALA A 30 8.13 8.90 26.37
C ALA A 30 6.94 7.92 26.36
N HIS A 31 6.63 7.28 27.49
CA HIS A 31 5.42 6.49 27.69
C HIS A 31 4.13 7.26 27.41
N SER A 32 4.02 8.56 27.77
CA SER A 32 2.75 9.27 27.68
C SER A 32 2.44 9.80 26.29
N SER A 33 3.45 10.10 25.46
CA SER A 33 3.25 10.72 24.14
C SER A 33 2.89 9.70 23.06
N ALA A 34 3.59 8.55 23.01
CA ALA A 34 3.24 7.44 22.11
C ALA A 34 1.84 6.90 22.41
N LEU A 35 1.58 6.71 23.71
CA LEU A 35 0.29 6.25 24.22
C LEU A 35 -0.79 7.29 23.92
N ALA A 36 -0.55 8.58 24.14
CA ALA A 36 -1.54 9.62 23.85
C ALA A 36 -1.90 9.68 22.36
N ALA A 37 -0.92 9.72 21.45
CA ALA A 37 -1.18 9.75 20.00
C ALA A 37 -1.93 8.49 19.53
N PHE A 38 -1.63 7.35 20.14
CA PHE A 38 -2.27 6.08 19.84
C PHE A 38 -3.70 5.98 20.41
N THR A 39 -3.89 6.37 21.68
CA THR A 39 -5.21 6.45 22.33
C THR A 39 -6.10 7.46 21.60
N GLU A 40 -5.57 8.59 21.18
CA GLU A 40 -6.28 9.60 20.39
C GLU A 40 -6.73 9.07 19.03
N SER A 41 -5.82 8.39 18.32
CA SER A 41 -6.09 7.72 17.05
C SER A 41 -7.18 6.65 17.16
N ALA A 42 -7.21 5.92 18.27
CA ALA A 42 -8.24 4.91 18.48
C ALA A 42 -9.55 5.48 19.00
N ASP A 43 -9.51 6.49 19.86
CA ASP A 43 -10.67 7.28 20.26
C ASP A 43 -11.40 7.82 19.03
N GLN A 44 -10.66 8.29 18.02
CA GLN A 44 -11.21 8.73 16.73
C GLN A 44 -11.96 7.61 15.98
N VAL A 45 -11.41 6.39 15.98
CA VAL A 45 -12.05 5.21 15.37
C VAL A 45 -13.28 4.81 16.14
N ILE A 46 -13.20 4.76 17.46
CA ILE A 46 -14.30 4.40 18.34
C ILE A 46 -15.43 5.41 18.19
N ALA A 47 -15.12 6.70 18.21
CA ALA A 47 -16.10 7.77 18.00
C ALA A 47 -16.88 7.58 16.70
N THR A 48 -16.25 7.01 15.67
CA THR A 48 -16.90 6.82 14.39
C THR A 48 -17.61 5.49 14.22
N ILE A 49 -17.05 4.40 14.76
CA ILE A 49 -17.59 3.05 14.55
C ILE A 49 -18.58 2.67 15.66
N ARG A 50 -18.33 3.15 16.88
CA ARG A 50 -19.09 2.85 18.11
C ARG A 50 -19.08 4.06 19.06
N PRO A 51 -19.72 5.18 18.70
CA PRO A 51 -19.71 6.41 19.51
C PRO A 51 -20.18 6.17 20.95
N GLU A 52 -21.05 5.18 21.18
CA GLU A 52 -21.54 4.78 22.48
C GLU A 52 -20.46 4.19 23.42
N ARG A 53 -19.36 3.67 22.87
CA ARG A 53 -18.27 3.05 23.66
C ARG A 53 -17.07 3.98 23.88
N LEU A 54 -17.06 5.16 23.26
CA LEU A 54 -15.95 6.13 23.37
C LEU A 54 -15.70 6.56 24.82
N ALA A 55 -16.77 6.83 25.58
CA ALA A 55 -16.66 7.20 26.98
C ALA A 55 -16.14 6.04 27.85
N GLU A 56 -16.37 4.79 27.46
CA GLU A 56 -15.90 3.60 28.20
C GLU A 56 -14.40 3.40 28.00
N VAL A 57 -13.90 3.54 26.76
CA VAL A 57 -12.48 3.43 26.45
C VAL A 57 -11.67 4.57 27.06
N ARG A 58 -12.15 5.82 26.95
CA ARG A 58 -11.49 7.00 27.56
C ARG A 58 -11.31 6.90 29.07
N ASN A 59 -12.25 6.24 29.75
CA ASN A 59 -12.21 6.05 31.19
C ASN A 59 -11.47 4.78 31.62
N GLY A 60 -10.84 4.06 30.67
CA GLY A 60 -10.13 2.80 30.94
C GLY A 60 -11.04 1.66 31.39
N VAL A 61 -12.34 1.75 31.11
CA VAL A 61 -13.36 0.76 31.52
C VAL A 61 -13.40 -0.42 30.53
N VAL A 62 -13.00 -0.18 29.28
CA VAL A 62 -13.05 -1.14 28.17
C VAL A 62 -11.74 -1.06 27.37
N GLY A 63 -11.13 -2.21 27.05
CA GLY A 63 -9.89 -2.29 26.28
C GLY A 63 -10.10 -2.14 24.76
N MET A 64 -9.04 -1.85 24.01
CA MET A 64 -9.12 -1.68 22.54
C MET A 64 -9.48 -2.97 21.76
N PRO A 65 -9.14 -4.18 22.24
CA PRO A 65 -9.71 -5.39 21.67
C PRO A 65 -11.24 -5.49 21.85
N GLU A 66 -11.80 -4.93 22.92
CA GLU A 66 -13.24 -5.02 23.24
C GLU A 66 -14.12 -4.11 22.39
N ILE A 67 -13.52 -3.18 21.65
CA ILE A 67 -14.15 -2.34 20.61
C ILE A 67 -13.92 -2.89 19.19
N GLY A 68 -13.11 -3.96 19.04
CA GLY A 68 -12.88 -4.66 17.78
C GLY A 68 -11.65 -4.20 16.99
N ILE A 69 -10.62 -3.64 17.65
CA ILE A 69 -9.30 -3.39 17.05
C ILE A 69 -8.31 -4.39 17.64
N ASP A 70 -7.81 -5.30 16.80
CA ASP A 70 -6.93 -6.39 17.24
C ASP A 70 -5.44 -6.12 16.94
N ALA A 71 -5.13 -5.26 15.97
CA ALA A 71 -3.78 -5.08 15.48
C ALA A 71 -3.53 -3.67 14.91
N VAL A 72 -2.25 -3.26 14.89
CA VAL A 72 -1.84 -1.90 14.51
C VAL A 72 -0.57 -1.94 13.66
N HIS A 73 -0.60 -1.25 12.52
CA HIS A 73 0.59 -0.94 11.73
C HIS A 73 1.16 0.40 12.17
N LEU A 74 2.38 0.40 12.71
CA LEU A 74 3.05 1.65 13.10
C LEU A 74 3.77 2.26 11.90
N ALA A 75 3.27 3.40 11.42
CA ALA A 75 3.85 4.18 10.32
C ALA A 75 4.16 5.62 10.76
N PRO A 76 5.15 5.85 11.65
CA PRO A 76 5.46 7.17 12.17
C PRO A 76 5.87 8.16 11.07
N GLU A 77 5.27 9.36 11.11
CA GLU A 77 5.50 10.42 10.12
C GLU A 77 6.91 11.02 10.27
N ASN A 78 7.39 11.14 11.51
CA ASN A 78 8.71 11.67 11.84
C ASN A 78 9.64 10.60 12.43
N LEU A 79 10.49 10.05 11.57
CA LEU A 79 11.49 9.06 11.97
C LEU A 79 12.69 9.66 12.71
N SER A 80 12.95 10.97 12.65
CA SER A 80 14.20 11.53 13.20
C SER A 80 14.35 11.36 14.71
N ASN A 81 13.22 11.18 15.40
CA ASN A 81 13.15 11.09 16.85
C ASN A 81 12.86 9.66 17.35
N LEU A 82 12.65 8.71 16.44
CA LEU A 82 12.40 7.32 16.78
C LEU A 82 13.73 6.62 17.13
N THR A 83 13.88 6.23 18.39
CA THR A 83 15.02 5.44 18.88
C THR A 83 14.60 4.00 19.11
N SER A 84 15.54 3.04 19.05
CA SER A 84 15.24 1.63 19.33
C SER A 84 14.63 1.41 20.72
N ALA A 85 15.10 2.13 21.74
CA ALA A 85 14.48 2.10 23.08
C ALA A 85 13.04 2.63 23.09
N GLY A 86 12.77 3.69 22.30
CA GLY A 86 11.41 4.20 22.09
C GLY A 86 10.51 3.19 21.37
N VAL A 87 11.05 2.45 20.40
CA VAL A 87 10.33 1.36 19.71
C VAL A 87 9.99 0.24 20.68
N GLU A 88 10.94 -0.26 21.47
CA GLU A 88 10.70 -1.31 22.47
C GLU A 88 9.63 -0.89 23.48
N THR A 89 9.73 0.34 23.97
CA THR A 89 8.73 0.94 24.86
C THR A 89 7.33 0.97 24.25
N ALA A 90 7.23 1.33 22.97
CA ALA A 90 5.96 1.33 22.25
C ALA A 90 5.40 -0.08 22.05
N LEU A 91 6.27 -1.06 21.72
CA LEU A 91 5.89 -2.47 21.58
C LEU A 91 5.35 -3.04 22.89
N ASP A 92 6.00 -2.77 24.02
CA ASP A 92 5.55 -3.22 25.35
C ASP A 92 4.19 -2.60 25.69
N SER A 93 4.00 -1.30 25.46
CA SER A 93 2.74 -0.60 25.69
C SER A 93 1.58 -1.14 24.84
N LEU A 94 1.82 -1.47 23.57
CA LEU A 94 0.82 -2.08 22.68
C LEU A 94 0.45 -3.48 23.16
N HIS A 95 1.45 -4.27 23.56
CA HIS A 95 1.23 -5.60 24.10
C HIS A 95 0.42 -5.58 25.40
N ASP A 96 0.72 -4.65 26.31
CA ASP A 96 -0.03 -4.47 27.58
C ASP A 96 -1.49 -4.07 27.36
N GLN A 97 -1.80 -3.46 26.21
CA GLN A 97 -3.16 -3.12 25.77
C GLN A 97 -3.83 -4.24 24.95
N GLY A 98 -3.16 -5.39 24.77
CA GLY A 98 -3.68 -6.53 24.02
C GLY A 98 -3.68 -6.33 22.50
N LEU A 99 -2.87 -5.41 21.99
CA LEU A 99 -2.79 -5.10 20.56
C LEU A 99 -1.58 -5.78 19.92
N ILE A 100 -1.76 -6.21 18.68
CA ILE A 100 -0.71 -6.87 17.92
C ILE A 100 -0.03 -5.84 16.99
N PRO A 101 1.20 -5.38 17.30
CA PRO A 101 1.97 -4.56 16.38
C PRO A 101 2.49 -5.37 15.20
N PHE A 102 2.57 -4.77 14.01
CA PHE A 102 3.24 -5.36 12.86
C PHE A 102 3.91 -4.30 11.98
N GLY A 103 4.90 -4.73 11.17
CA GLY A 103 5.78 -3.80 10.44
C GLY A 103 6.83 -3.12 11.30
N VAL A 104 6.93 -3.54 12.57
CA VAL A 104 7.82 -3.07 13.61
C VAL A 104 8.14 -4.27 14.51
N GLY A 105 9.33 -4.32 15.09
CA GLY A 105 9.71 -5.43 15.97
C GLY A 105 10.97 -5.13 16.77
N ARG A 106 11.33 -6.03 17.69
CA ARG A 106 12.56 -5.92 18.50
C ARG A 106 13.82 -6.27 17.71
N ASN A 107 13.65 -6.81 16.51
CA ASN A 107 14.69 -7.15 15.55
C ASN A 107 14.10 -7.21 14.13
N LEU A 108 14.96 -7.39 13.14
CA LEU A 108 14.59 -7.44 11.72
C LEU A 108 13.64 -8.59 11.40
N HIS A 109 13.78 -9.72 12.08
CA HIS A 109 12.93 -10.89 11.87
C HIS A 109 11.50 -10.60 12.30
N GLU A 110 11.31 -10.11 13.54
CA GLU A 110 10.00 -9.70 14.06
C GLU A 110 9.37 -8.60 13.20
N ALA A 111 10.14 -7.57 12.84
CA ALA A 111 9.60 -6.44 12.08
C ALA A 111 9.09 -6.87 10.70
N LYS A 112 9.81 -7.77 10.01
CA LYS A 112 9.42 -8.29 8.69
C LYS A 112 8.36 -9.38 8.74
N ASN A 113 8.06 -9.92 9.92
CA ASN A 113 7.06 -10.98 10.03
C ASN A 113 5.67 -10.40 9.70
N PRO A 114 4.94 -10.96 8.72
CA PRO A 114 3.61 -10.48 8.44
C PRO A 114 2.67 -10.75 9.62
N LEU A 115 1.69 -9.86 9.80
CA LEU A 115 0.54 -10.20 10.65
C LEU A 115 -0.31 -11.22 9.89
N SER A 116 -0.46 -12.42 10.47
CA SER A 116 -1.33 -13.46 9.95
C SER A 116 -2.63 -13.50 10.73
N VAL A 117 -3.75 -13.37 10.03
CA VAL A 117 -5.10 -13.39 10.60
C VAL A 117 -5.88 -14.55 9.98
N GLU A 118 -6.32 -15.50 10.80
CA GLU A 118 -7.17 -16.59 10.34
C GLU A 118 -8.59 -16.08 10.06
N ILE A 119 -9.09 -16.42 8.88
CA ILE A 119 -10.47 -16.15 8.49
C ILE A 119 -11.36 -17.19 9.18
N PRO A 120 -12.44 -16.80 9.87
CA PRO A 120 -13.34 -17.77 10.50
C PRO A 120 -13.90 -18.77 9.50
N ALA A 121 -14.05 -20.03 9.91
CA ALA A 121 -14.62 -21.10 9.06
C ALA A 121 -16.00 -20.72 8.50
N ALA A 122 -16.80 -19.97 9.27
CA ALA A 122 -18.09 -19.46 8.82
C ALA A 122 -17.96 -18.55 7.59
N ALA A 123 -16.89 -17.75 7.48
CA ALA A 123 -16.59 -16.89 6.34
C ALA A 123 -15.75 -17.59 5.24
N GLY A 124 -15.64 -18.91 5.29
CA GLY A 124 -14.92 -19.72 4.29
C GLY A 124 -13.50 -20.14 4.71
N GLY A 125 -13.02 -19.77 5.89
CA GLY A 125 -11.68 -20.18 6.34
C GLY A 125 -10.52 -19.54 5.55
N GLY A 126 -9.30 -19.91 5.91
CA GLY A 126 -8.08 -19.42 5.27
C GLY A 126 -7.36 -18.33 6.07
N GLN A 127 -6.45 -17.61 5.43
CA GLN A 127 -5.55 -16.69 6.12
C GLN A 127 -5.38 -15.39 5.34
N LEU A 128 -5.32 -14.27 6.06
CA LEU A 128 -4.87 -12.98 5.56
C LEU A 128 -3.47 -12.71 6.10
N ASN A 129 -2.56 -12.28 5.23
CA ASN A 129 -1.20 -11.90 5.61
C ASN A 129 -0.95 -10.43 5.26
N PHE A 130 -0.68 -9.61 6.27
CA PHE A 130 -0.38 -8.17 6.13
C PHE A 130 1.12 -7.94 6.22
N HIS A 131 1.74 -7.55 5.11
CA HIS A 131 3.18 -7.34 4.98
C HIS A 131 3.50 -5.85 5.03
N ALA A 132 3.74 -5.35 6.23
CA ALA A 132 4.09 -3.95 6.46
C ALA A 132 5.59 -3.68 6.22
N SER A 133 5.91 -2.55 5.57
CA SER A 133 7.31 -2.19 5.27
C SER A 133 7.50 -0.69 5.06
N HIS A 134 8.69 -0.16 5.30
CA HIS A 134 8.96 1.28 5.37
C HIS A 134 10.10 1.69 4.45
N ILE A 135 9.87 2.70 3.58
CA ILE A 135 10.95 3.21 2.73
C ILE A 135 12.05 3.83 3.60
N ARG A 136 13.30 3.37 3.41
CA ARG A 136 14.46 3.95 4.10
C ARG A 136 14.73 5.40 3.64
N PRO A 137 15.08 6.32 4.55
CA PRO A 137 15.57 7.65 4.18
C PRO A 137 16.85 7.59 3.33
N GLU A 138 16.85 8.24 2.16
CA GLU A 138 18.08 8.42 1.39
C GLU A 138 19.02 9.40 2.11
N GLY A 139 20.32 9.08 2.16
CA GLY A 139 21.38 10.03 2.52
C GLY A 139 21.59 10.37 4.01
N SER A 140 20.91 9.70 4.93
CA SER A 140 21.14 9.89 6.37
C SER A 140 21.81 8.67 7.00
N SER A 141 23.08 8.80 7.39
CA SER A 141 23.78 7.81 8.22
C SER A 141 23.19 7.70 9.63
N ASN A 142 22.49 8.74 10.11
CA ASN A 142 21.90 8.79 11.44
C ASN A 142 20.49 8.17 11.53
N ASN A 143 19.83 7.90 10.40
CA ASN A 143 18.46 7.34 10.39
C ASN A 143 18.42 5.81 10.30
N LEU A 144 19.58 5.13 10.31
CA LEU A 144 19.63 3.67 10.45
C LEU A 144 18.98 3.20 11.76
N ALA A 145 19.06 4.01 12.82
CA ALA A 145 18.49 3.74 14.14
C ALA A 145 16.96 3.48 14.15
N THR A 146 16.27 3.83 13.07
CA THR A 146 14.80 3.74 12.95
C THR A 146 14.34 2.46 12.26
N MET A 147 15.24 1.80 11.53
CA MET A 147 14.97 0.54 10.84
C MET A 147 15.47 -0.62 11.69
N ALA A 148 14.70 -1.70 11.69
CA ALA A 148 15.10 -2.92 12.37
C ALA A 148 16.37 -3.50 11.73
N GLU A 149 17.26 -4.01 12.59
CA GLU A 149 18.44 -4.79 12.23
C GLU A 149 18.37 -6.13 12.99
N ASP A 150 19.31 -7.04 12.72
CA ASP A 150 19.26 -8.40 13.26
C ASP A 150 19.21 -8.44 14.80
N ASP A 151 19.80 -7.45 15.46
CA ASP A 151 19.89 -7.30 16.90
C ASP A 151 19.30 -5.99 17.43
N ARG A 152 18.51 -5.27 16.61
CA ARG A 152 18.00 -3.94 16.97
C ARG A 152 16.54 -3.73 16.61
N ALA A 153 15.80 -3.20 17.57
CA ALA A 153 14.40 -2.81 17.39
C ALA A 153 14.24 -1.68 16.38
N GLY A 154 13.19 -1.77 15.58
CA GLY A 154 12.86 -0.75 14.58
C GLY A 154 11.76 -1.18 13.61
N LEU A 155 11.58 -0.35 12.58
CA LEU A 155 10.60 -0.56 11.52
C LEU A 155 11.12 -1.52 10.45
N ALA A 156 10.22 -2.28 9.84
CA ALA A 156 10.54 -3.22 8.77
C ALA A 156 11.03 -2.46 7.53
N PRO A 157 12.28 -2.64 7.08
CA PRO A 157 12.81 -1.89 5.95
C PRO A 157 12.25 -2.40 4.62
N LEU A 158 11.79 -1.47 3.76
CA LEU A 158 11.48 -1.71 2.36
C LEU A 158 12.69 -1.36 1.50
N SER A 159 13.28 -2.37 0.85
CA SER A 159 14.33 -2.16 -0.14
C SER A 159 13.72 -1.63 -1.45
N THR A 160 14.36 -0.62 -2.03
CA THR A 160 13.98 -0.10 -3.35
C THR A 160 14.49 -0.98 -4.50
N GLN A 161 15.39 -1.92 -4.21
CA GLN A 161 16.01 -2.82 -5.19
C GLN A 161 15.30 -4.18 -5.24
N GLU A 162 14.77 -4.65 -4.11
CA GLU A 162 14.17 -5.98 -4.03
C GLU A 162 12.99 -5.99 -3.06
N VAL A 163 11.85 -6.47 -3.56
CA VAL A 163 10.69 -6.81 -2.76
C VAL A 163 10.69 -8.34 -2.54
N PRO A 164 10.63 -8.82 -1.28
CA PRO A 164 10.58 -10.25 -1.02
C PRO A 164 9.28 -10.87 -1.57
N ARG A 165 9.33 -12.16 -1.91
CA ARG A 165 8.11 -12.89 -2.25
C ARG A 165 7.28 -13.05 -0.98
N PRO A 166 5.97 -12.76 -1.02
CA PRO A 166 5.10 -12.93 0.13
C PRO A 166 4.75 -14.39 0.37
N ARG A 167 4.87 -15.24 -0.67
CA ARG A 167 4.57 -16.67 -0.65
C ARG A 167 5.84 -17.49 -0.62
N LEU A 168 6.04 -18.25 0.44
CA LEU A 168 7.11 -19.26 0.54
C LEU A 168 6.63 -20.61 -0.02
N GLU A 169 7.56 -21.50 -0.38
CA GLU A 169 7.23 -22.80 -1.03
C GLU A 169 6.28 -23.69 -0.21
N ASN A 170 6.31 -23.55 1.12
CA ASN A 170 5.49 -24.34 2.04
C ASN A 170 4.32 -23.55 2.66
N GLU A 171 4.01 -22.38 2.10
CA GLU A 171 2.93 -21.56 2.61
C GLU A 171 1.55 -22.06 2.16
N ARG A 172 0.54 -21.75 2.97
CA ARG A 172 -0.86 -22.04 2.71
C ARG A 172 -1.28 -21.48 1.34
N LEU A 173 -1.76 -22.36 0.47
CA LEU A 173 -2.22 -21.97 -0.86
C LEU A 173 -3.37 -20.96 -0.80
N ASP A 174 -4.23 -21.10 0.19
CA ASP A 174 -5.44 -20.30 0.40
C ASP A 174 -5.20 -18.93 1.05
N ALA A 175 -3.94 -18.56 1.34
CA ALA A 175 -3.59 -17.29 1.96
C ALA A 175 -3.69 -16.10 0.99
N PHE A 176 -4.27 -15.01 1.47
CA PHE A 176 -4.36 -13.71 0.78
C PHE A 176 -3.30 -12.75 1.31
N HIS A 177 -2.43 -12.25 0.45
CA HIS A 177 -1.27 -11.45 0.83
C HIS A 177 -1.44 -10.01 0.42
N LEU A 178 -1.37 -9.12 1.41
CA LEU A 178 -1.55 -7.70 1.26
C LEU A 178 -0.24 -6.99 1.60
N ALA A 179 0.29 -6.21 0.66
CA ALA A 179 1.45 -5.36 0.91
C ALA A 179 0.99 -4.04 1.52
N MET A 180 1.60 -3.64 2.63
CA MET A 180 1.35 -2.38 3.32
C MET A 180 2.61 -1.50 3.39
N PRO A 181 3.08 -0.97 2.25
CA PRO A 181 4.23 -0.08 2.26
C PRO A 181 3.87 1.30 2.81
N SER A 182 4.64 1.75 3.79
CA SER A 182 4.64 3.10 4.31
C SER A 182 5.56 4.00 3.48
N TRP A 183 4.97 5.02 2.88
CA TRP A 183 5.64 6.01 2.07
C TRP A 183 6.16 7.16 2.93
N ARG A 184 7.02 8.00 2.35
CA ARG A 184 7.57 9.18 3.05
C ARG A 184 7.26 10.51 2.38
N LYS A 185 6.70 10.48 1.16
CA LYS A 185 6.48 11.70 0.37
C LYS A 185 5.01 12.12 0.52
N LYS A 186 4.84 13.27 1.17
CA LYS A 186 3.66 13.55 2.00
C LYS A 186 2.44 14.07 1.24
N SER A 187 2.61 14.95 0.24
CA SER A 187 1.50 15.77 -0.28
C SER A 187 1.24 15.67 -1.79
N ALA A 188 1.93 14.79 -2.51
CA ALA A 188 1.73 14.63 -3.95
C ALA A 188 0.91 13.37 -4.26
N TRP A 189 0.37 13.27 -5.47
CA TRP A 189 0.01 11.99 -6.08
C TRP A 189 1.23 11.03 -6.15
N ARG A 190 1.02 9.80 -6.63
CA ARG A 190 2.08 8.80 -6.66
C ARG A 190 3.31 9.30 -7.42
N ASN A 191 4.47 8.98 -6.89
CA ASN A 191 5.74 9.22 -7.56
C ASN A 191 6.25 7.96 -8.28
N THR A 192 7.34 8.13 -9.05
CA THR A 192 7.94 7.05 -9.85
C THR A 192 8.51 5.91 -8.99
N THR A 193 9.00 6.20 -7.79
CA THR A 193 9.51 5.18 -6.85
C THR A 193 8.37 4.34 -6.29
N GLN A 194 7.27 4.96 -5.83
CA GLN A 194 6.06 4.25 -5.40
C GLN A 194 5.53 3.36 -6.53
N TYR A 195 5.41 3.90 -7.75
CA TYR A 195 4.98 3.13 -8.92
C TYR A 195 5.88 1.92 -9.19
N ALA A 196 7.20 2.10 -9.14
CA ALA A 196 8.16 1.00 -9.36
C ALA A 196 8.06 -0.08 -8.28
N LEU A 197 7.93 0.30 -7.00
CA LEU A 197 7.82 -0.64 -5.88
C LEU A 197 6.52 -1.42 -5.91
N VAL A 198 5.38 -0.75 -6.15
CA VAL A 198 4.09 -1.41 -6.35
C VAL A 198 4.18 -2.44 -7.47
N HIS A 199 4.83 -2.09 -8.58
CA HIS A 199 5.03 -3.02 -9.68
C HIS A 199 5.85 -4.25 -9.28
N GLN A 200 6.91 -4.06 -8.49
CA GLN A 200 7.69 -5.17 -7.95
C GLN A 200 6.83 -6.04 -7.02
N MET A 201 6.03 -5.45 -6.12
CA MET A 201 5.11 -6.19 -5.25
C MET A 201 4.12 -7.04 -6.06
N LEU A 202 3.49 -6.46 -7.09
CA LEU A 202 2.59 -7.22 -7.95
C LEU A 202 3.33 -8.33 -8.73
N ASN A 203 4.55 -8.09 -9.21
CA ASN A 203 5.37 -9.13 -9.85
C ASN A 203 5.77 -10.24 -8.88
N LYS A 204 5.97 -9.90 -7.61
CA LYS A 204 6.24 -10.84 -6.52
C LYS A 204 4.97 -11.48 -5.97
N ASP A 205 3.84 -11.35 -6.65
CA ASP A 205 2.63 -12.11 -6.33
C ASP A 205 1.90 -11.66 -5.05
N PHE A 206 1.98 -10.38 -4.67
CA PHE A 206 1.04 -9.79 -3.71
C PHE A 206 -0.36 -9.63 -4.34
N ASP A 207 -1.44 -9.88 -3.59
CA ASP A 207 -2.80 -9.87 -4.11
C ASP A 207 -3.43 -8.47 -4.06
N LEU A 208 -3.02 -7.65 -3.08
CA LEU A 208 -3.44 -6.26 -2.91
C LEU A 208 -2.26 -5.43 -2.39
N VAL A 209 -2.19 -4.16 -2.79
CA VAL A 209 -1.24 -3.19 -2.23
C VAL A 209 -2.02 -2.00 -1.64
N LEU A 210 -1.83 -1.74 -0.35
CA LEU A 210 -2.39 -0.60 0.39
C LEU A 210 -1.27 0.26 0.95
N GLY A 211 -0.99 1.38 0.30
CA GLY A 211 0.00 2.34 0.76
C GLY A 211 -0.46 3.11 2.00
N THR A 212 0.46 3.35 2.93
CA THR A 212 0.28 4.20 4.11
C THR A 212 1.38 5.28 4.14
N GLY A 213 1.46 6.11 5.19
CA GLY A 213 2.57 7.07 5.33
C GLY A 213 2.44 8.35 4.48
N THR A 214 1.26 8.62 3.93
CA THR A 214 0.97 9.80 3.10
C THR A 214 0.03 10.70 3.87
N GLN A 215 0.18 12.03 3.79
CA GLN A 215 -0.74 12.93 4.51
C GLN A 215 -2.14 12.97 3.88
N ARG A 216 -2.24 12.61 2.61
CA ARG A 216 -3.48 12.64 1.83
C ARG A 216 -3.70 11.30 1.15
N LEU A 217 -4.95 11.02 0.79
CA LEU A 217 -5.29 9.92 -0.09
C LEU A 217 -4.53 10.08 -1.42
N GLN A 218 -4.17 8.95 -2.03
CA GLN A 218 -3.50 8.93 -3.33
C GLN A 218 -4.29 8.05 -4.30
N GLU A 219 -3.74 7.82 -5.49
CA GLU A 219 -4.44 7.11 -6.54
C GLU A 219 -4.92 5.73 -6.13
N VAL A 220 -6.13 5.42 -6.54
CA VAL A 220 -6.70 4.07 -6.49
C VAL A 220 -6.85 3.63 -7.93
N HIS A 221 -6.26 2.50 -8.30
CA HIS A 221 -6.54 1.91 -9.59
C HIS A 221 -6.21 0.42 -9.67
N ARG A 222 -6.88 -0.24 -10.60
CA ARG A 222 -6.61 -1.59 -11.03
C ARG A 222 -5.38 -1.63 -11.92
N LYS A 223 -4.48 -2.55 -11.61
CA LYS A 223 -3.27 -2.83 -12.38
C LYS A 223 -3.19 -4.33 -12.64
N ARG A 224 -3.28 -4.73 -13.90
CA ARG A 224 -3.56 -6.11 -14.30
C ARG A 224 -4.88 -6.56 -13.64
N GLU A 225 -4.85 -7.69 -12.97
CA GLU A 225 -5.99 -8.33 -12.33
C GLU A 225 -6.06 -8.04 -10.81
N ARG A 226 -5.43 -6.94 -10.36
CA ARG A 226 -5.29 -6.59 -8.92
C ARG A 226 -5.50 -5.10 -8.67
N TRP A 227 -6.01 -4.77 -7.49
CA TRP A 227 -6.17 -3.38 -7.04
C TRP A 227 -4.88 -2.86 -6.39
N VAL A 228 -4.67 -1.56 -6.55
CA VAL A 228 -3.63 -0.79 -5.86
C VAL A 228 -4.26 0.46 -5.30
N VAL A 229 -4.05 0.68 -4.01
CA VAL A 229 -4.29 1.95 -3.33
C VAL A 229 -2.93 2.53 -2.97
N TYR A 230 -2.54 3.63 -3.63
CA TYR A 230 -1.21 4.20 -3.44
C TYR A 230 -1.04 4.88 -2.09
N GLY A 231 -2.10 5.29 -1.42
CA GLY A 231 -1.96 5.99 -0.14
C GLY A 231 -3.34 6.14 0.47
N LEU A 232 -3.51 5.62 1.67
CA LEU A 232 -4.73 5.83 2.44
C LEU A 232 -4.83 7.27 2.97
N GLY A 233 -3.74 8.02 3.04
CA GLY A 233 -3.73 9.25 3.82
C GLY A 233 -3.50 8.97 5.31
N GLU A 234 -3.13 10.01 6.02
CA GLU A 234 -2.97 10.06 7.47
C GLU A 234 -4.04 11.02 8.00
N SER A 235 -4.27 11.00 9.32
CA SER A 235 -5.34 11.74 9.97
C SER A 235 -5.57 13.14 9.36
N PRO A 236 -6.82 13.46 8.98
CA PRO A 236 -7.18 14.72 8.31
C PRO A 236 -6.72 16.02 9.01
N SER A 237 -6.45 16.00 10.32
CA SER A 237 -5.88 17.13 11.06
C SER A 237 -4.50 17.56 10.55
N THR A 238 -3.70 16.61 10.07
CA THR A 238 -2.42 16.89 9.42
C THR A 238 -2.58 17.36 7.96
N ALA A 239 -3.69 16.98 7.30
CA ALA A 239 -3.99 17.33 5.91
C ALA A 239 -4.46 18.79 5.74
N GLN A 240 -4.99 19.40 6.81
CA GLN A 240 -5.47 20.80 6.83
C GLN A 240 -4.34 21.85 6.75
N ASN A 241 -3.09 21.47 7.04
CA ASN A 241 -1.97 22.39 6.91
C ASN A 241 -1.58 22.55 5.43
N GLN A 242 -2.25 23.52 4.80
CA GLN A 242 -2.01 24.19 3.51
C GLN A 242 -2.98 23.83 2.37
N PRO A 243 -4.07 24.60 2.22
CA PRO A 243 -4.71 24.75 0.92
C PRO A 243 -3.80 25.59 0.02
N GLY A 244 -3.54 25.07 -1.18
CA GLY A 244 -3.10 25.89 -2.31
C GLY A 244 -1.61 25.78 -2.63
N HIS A 245 -1.36 25.18 -3.80
CA HIS A 245 -0.14 25.28 -4.58
C HIS A 245 1.12 24.82 -3.85
N SER A 246 1.52 23.57 -4.12
CA SER A 246 2.94 23.24 -4.11
C SER A 246 3.69 24.37 -4.84
N PRO A 247 4.76 24.96 -4.25
CA PRO A 247 5.56 25.98 -4.93
C PRO A 247 6.16 25.51 -6.26
N THR A 248 6.00 24.22 -6.58
CA THR A 248 6.43 23.55 -7.80
C THR A 248 5.35 23.43 -8.89
N GLY A 249 4.11 23.88 -8.65
CA GLY A 249 3.00 23.78 -9.62
C GLY A 249 2.47 22.36 -9.85
N VAL A 250 2.82 21.42 -8.97
CA VAL A 250 2.33 20.04 -8.99
C VAL A 250 0.93 20.01 -8.40
N GLU A 251 -0.01 19.42 -9.15
CA GLU A 251 -1.37 19.18 -8.67
C GLU A 251 -1.35 18.22 -7.48
N GLU A 252 -2.00 18.61 -6.39
CA GLU A 252 -2.01 17.84 -5.15
C GLU A 252 -3.28 17.00 -5.04
N PRO A 253 -3.23 15.87 -4.30
CA PRO A 253 -4.44 15.13 -3.98
C PRO A 253 -5.39 15.92 -3.09
N PRO A 254 -6.70 15.60 -3.15
CA PRO A 254 -7.68 16.08 -2.19
C PRO A 254 -7.22 15.83 -0.74
N PRO A 255 -7.46 16.76 0.20
CA PRO A 255 -6.97 16.70 1.57
C PRO A 255 -7.81 15.78 2.46
N PHE A 256 -8.10 14.57 1.96
CA PHE A 256 -8.89 13.56 2.66
C PHE A 256 -8.00 12.35 2.97
N ALA A 257 -8.38 11.59 4.00
CA ALA A 257 -7.85 10.26 4.24
C ALA A 257 -8.90 9.20 3.87
N LEU A 258 -8.51 7.93 3.95
CA LEU A 258 -9.33 6.77 3.65
C LEU A 258 -9.22 5.78 4.80
N TRP A 259 -10.36 5.34 5.33
CA TRP A 259 -10.42 4.09 6.05
C TRP A 259 -10.62 2.94 5.07
N ALA A 260 -9.96 1.82 5.34
CA ALA A 260 -10.03 0.63 4.51
C ALA A 260 -10.68 -0.51 5.29
N MET A 261 -11.74 -1.11 4.75
CA MET A 261 -12.40 -2.28 5.34
C MET A 261 -12.33 -3.44 4.35
N LEU A 262 -11.71 -4.54 4.74
CA LEU A 262 -11.81 -5.79 4.02
C LEU A 262 -13.04 -6.56 4.51
N GLU A 263 -14.00 -6.78 3.61
CA GLU A 263 -15.15 -7.65 3.84
C GLU A 263 -14.94 -8.97 3.13
N ILE A 264 -15.05 -10.07 3.88
CA ILE A 264 -14.93 -11.44 3.37
C ILE A 264 -16.26 -12.15 3.58
N HIS A 265 -16.79 -12.72 2.51
CA HIS A 265 -18.02 -13.48 2.53
C HIS A 265 -17.77 -14.89 2.00
N GLY A 266 -18.20 -15.89 2.79
CA GLY A 266 -18.30 -17.27 2.31
C GLY A 266 -19.53 -17.42 1.41
N VAL A 267 -19.33 -17.90 0.18
CA VAL A 267 -20.40 -18.18 -0.79
C VAL A 267 -20.08 -19.49 -1.49
N ASP A 268 -20.90 -20.52 -1.28
CA ASP A 268 -20.86 -21.80 -2.00
C ASP A 268 -19.45 -22.42 -2.16
N GLY A 269 -18.72 -22.55 -1.05
CA GLY A 269 -17.36 -23.12 -1.04
C GLY A 269 -16.27 -22.21 -1.61
N SER A 270 -16.61 -20.96 -1.93
CA SER A 270 -15.70 -19.89 -2.30
C SER A 270 -15.73 -18.74 -1.30
N ARG A 271 -14.68 -17.92 -1.32
CA ARG A 271 -14.59 -16.65 -0.59
C ARG A 271 -14.66 -15.53 -1.59
N ARG A 272 -15.54 -14.56 -1.35
CA ARG A 272 -15.54 -13.28 -2.06
C ARG A 272 -14.97 -12.22 -1.13
N VAL A 273 -14.02 -11.45 -1.64
CA VAL A 273 -13.35 -10.41 -0.86
C VAL A 273 -13.56 -9.05 -1.51
N THR A 274 -14.01 -8.10 -0.71
CA THR A 274 -14.24 -6.71 -1.12
C THR A 274 -13.45 -5.79 -0.23
N LEU A 275 -12.73 -4.83 -0.82
CA LEU A 275 -12.13 -3.73 -0.10
C LEU A 275 -13.04 -2.50 -0.22
N LYS A 276 -13.59 -2.04 0.90
CA LYS A 276 -14.28 -0.76 0.99
C LYS A 276 -13.33 0.34 1.43
N LEU A 277 -13.33 1.45 0.72
CA LEU A 277 -12.56 2.65 1.05
C LEU A 277 -13.54 3.78 1.40
N TYR A 278 -13.48 4.24 2.64
CA TYR A 278 -14.34 5.29 3.19
C TYR A 278 -13.54 6.59 3.29
N PRO A 279 -13.82 7.60 2.45
CA PRO A 279 -13.17 8.88 2.60
C PRO A 279 -13.62 9.58 3.88
N VAL A 280 -12.65 10.17 4.56
CA VAL A 280 -12.84 10.87 5.83
C VAL A 280 -12.12 12.20 5.83
N GLU A 281 -12.70 13.15 6.56
CA GLU A 281 -12.22 14.51 6.69
C GLU A 281 -12.12 14.92 8.16
N ASP A 282 -11.34 15.96 8.41
CA ASP A 282 -11.19 16.51 9.74
C ASP A 282 -12.50 17.18 10.14
N SER A 283 -13.00 16.84 11.32
CA SER A 283 -14.15 17.50 11.88
C SER A 283 -13.84 18.92 12.39
N GLY A 284 -12.55 19.26 12.57
CA GLY A 284 -12.10 20.50 13.20
C GLY A 284 -12.22 20.49 14.73
N GLU A 285 -12.71 19.40 15.32
CA GLU A 285 -12.63 19.13 16.74
C GLU A 285 -11.27 18.50 17.06
N ALA A 286 -10.76 18.73 18.27
CA ALA A 286 -9.42 18.30 18.68
C ALA A 286 -9.13 16.81 18.44
N THR A 287 -10.15 15.94 18.30
CA THR A 287 -9.97 14.49 18.13
C THR A 287 -10.90 13.86 17.08
N GLY A 288 -11.50 14.63 16.16
CA GLY A 288 -12.55 14.09 15.30
C GLY A 288 -12.15 14.00 13.83
N THR A 289 -12.24 12.81 13.23
CA THR A 289 -12.58 12.75 11.81
C THR A 289 -13.95 12.17 11.60
N ARG A 290 -14.56 12.61 10.51
CA ARG A 290 -15.92 12.26 10.17
C ARG A 290 -15.97 11.74 8.74
N ALA A 291 -16.97 10.94 8.44
CA ALA A 291 -17.29 10.59 7.07
C ALA A 291 -17.54 11.88 6.27
N VAL A 292 -17.04 11.90 5.04
CA VAL A 292 -17.25 13.02 4.12
C VAL A 292 -18.71 13.16 3.73
N SER A 293 -19.10 14.37 3.31
CA SER A 293 -20.41 14.59 2.71
C SER A 293 -20.56 13.85 1.36
N ALA A 294 -21.80 13.71 0.87
CA ALA A 294 -22.03 13.14 -0.46
C ALA A 294 -21.37 13.96 -1.59
N GLU A 295 -21.32 15.28 -1.45
CA GLU A 295 -20.70 16.18 -2.44
C GLU A 295 -19.17 16.02 -2.48
N ASP A 296 -18.55 15.95 -1.30
CA ASP A 296 -17.11 15.69 -1.17
C ASP A 296 -16.77 14.29 -1.69
N PHE A 297 -17.61 13.29 -1.40
CA PHE A 297 -17.46 11.94 -1.92
C PHE A 297 -17.41 11.93 -3.46
N GLU A 298 -18.39 12.56 -4.12
CA GLU A 298 -18.42 12.65 -5.60
C GLU A 298 -17.20 13.40 -6.16
N THR A 299 -16.73 14.42 -5.45
CA THR A 299 -15.50 15.16 -5.79
C THR A 299 -14.28 14.26 -5.73
N ILE A 300 -14.15 13.44 -4.67
CA ILE A 300 -13.06 12.48 -4.48
C ILE A 300 -13.10 11.40 -5.56
N VAL A 301 -14.27 10.81 -5.83
CA VAL A 301 -14.44 9.79 -6.87
C VAL A 301 -14.08 10.33 -8.25
N SER A 302 -14.49 11.57 -8.55
CA SER A 302 -14.13 12.25 -9.79
C SER A 302 -12.62 12.49 -9.88
N ALA A 303 -12.02 13.03 -8.82
CA ALA A 303 -10.59 13.28 -8.75
C ALA A 303 -9.76 11.99 -8.92
N LEU A 304 -10.18 10.87 -8.33
CA LEU A 304 -9.54 9.57 -8.47
C LEU A 304 -9.70 8.99 -9.88
N ALA A 305 -10.86 9.17 -10.52
CA ALA A 305 -11.13 8.67 -11.86
C ALA A 305 -10.27 9.33 -12.95
N GLU A 306 -9.83 10.57 -12.72
CA GLU A 306 -8.99 11.34 -13.66
C GLU A 306 -7.50 10.98 -13.59
N ARG A 307 -7.04 10.32 -12.51
CA ARG A 307 -5.59 10.08 -12.30
C ARG A 307 -4.98 8.99 -13.17
N PRO A 308 -5.64 7.84 -13.37
CA PRO A 308 -5.06 6.83 -14.24
C PRO A 308 -5.04 7.38 -15.67
N LEU A 309 -3.90 7.21 -16.38
CA LEU A 309 -3.81 7.49 -17.83
C LEU A 309 -4.93 6.82 -18.64
N ARG A 310 -5.54 5.78 -18.08
CA ARG A 310 -6.70 5.11 -18.65
C ARG A 310 -7.81 5.06 -17.61
N PRO A 311 -8.90 5.81 -17.82
CA PRO A 311 -10.00 5.90 -16.86
C PRO A 311 -10.57 4.54 -16.44
N TRP A 312 -10.57 3.54 -17.35
CA TRP A 312 -11.07 2.19 -17.04
C TRP A 312 -10.32 1.49 -15.90
N ARG A 313 -9.07 1.87 -15.61
CA ARG A 313 -8.35 1.29 -14.47
C ARG A 313 -8.98 1.64 -13.13
N PHE A 314 -9.73 2.73 -13.05
CA PHE A 314 -10.55 3.05 -11.89
C PHE A 314 -12.02 2.73 -12.15
N ARG A 315 -12.57 3.23 -13.27
CA ARG A 315 -13.96 3.02 -13.69
C ARG A 315 -14.12 1.69 -14.43
N ASN A 316 -14.32 0.61 -13.70
CA ASN A 316 -14.61 -0.72 -14.26
C ASN A 316 -15.64 -1.47 -13.40
N PRO A 317 -16.22 -2.59 -13.89
CA PRO A 317 -17.26 -3.32 -13.17
C PRO A 317 -16.85 -3.88 -11.80
N ALA A 318 -15.56 -4.00 -11.51
CA ALA A 318 -15.06 -4.43 -10.20
C ALA A 318 -14.93 -3.26 -9.20
N MET A 319 -15.31 -2.05 -9.58
CA MET A 319 -15.43 -0.90 -8.69
C MET A 319 -16.87 -0.40 -8.70
N THR A 320 -17.45 -0.27 -7.51
CA THR A 320 -18.76 0.34 -7.30
C THR A 320 -18.67 1.40 -6.21
N THR A 321 -19.69 2.25 -6.13
CA THR A 321 -19.89 3.18 -5.01
C THR A 321 -21.07 2.72 -4.18
N GLY A 322 -21.07 3.06 -2.90
CA GLY A 322 -22.15 2.73 -1.98
C GLY A 322 -22.17 3.65 -0.77
N SER A 323 -23.14 3.44 0.11
CA SER A 323 -23.19 4.05 1.43
C SER A 323 -23.71 3.03 2.44
N ASP A 324 -23.17 3.10 3.67
CA ASP A 324 -23.66 2.33 4.81
C ASP A 324 -23.50 3.16 6.10
N GLY A 325 -23.62 2.53 7.27
CA GLY A 325 -23.54 3.21 8.56
C GLY A 325 -22.21 3.92 8.84
N LEU A 326 -21.14 3.60 8.10
CA LEU A 326 -19.85 4.27 8.20
C LEU A 326 -19.69 5.44 7.21
N GLY A 327 -20.68 5.65 6.32
CA GLY A 327 -20.68 6.71 5.32
C GLY A 327 -20.59 6.20 3.88
N HIS A 328 -20.26 7.12 2.98
CA HIS A 328 -20.06 6.82 1.56
C HIS A 328 -18.72 6.09 1.34
N HIS A 329 -18.72 5.10 0.44
CA HIS A 329 -17.52 4.31 0.16
C HIS A 329 -17.37 3.91 -1.31
N LEU A 330 -16.11 3.70 -1.69
CA LEU A 330 -15.73 2.94 -2.88
C LEU A 330 -15.63 1.47 -2.49
N ALA A 331 -16.34 0.58 -3.17
CA ALA A 331 -16.20 -0.86 -3.01
C ALA A 331 -15.40 -1.44 -4.19
N LEU A 332 -14.26 -2.04 -3.88
CA LEU A 332 -13.36 -2.68 -4.84
C LEU A 332 -13.47 -4.20 -4.67
N ASP A 333 -14.04 -4.87 -5.67
CA ASP A 333 -14.07 -6.33 -5.72
C ASP A 333 -12.65 -6.84 -5.92
N LEU A 334 -12.16 -7.67 -5.01
CA LEU A 334 -10.85 -8.33 -5.10
C LEU A 334 -10.97 -9.73 -5.71
N GLY A 335 -12.19 -10.18 -6.03
CA GLY A 335 -12.48 -11.43 -6.69
C GLY A 335 -13.13 -12.45 -5.75
N ALA A 336 -13.44 -13.60 -6.35
CA ALA A 336 -13.94 -14.77 -5.63
C ALA A 336 -13.08 -15.98 -5.96
N TRP A 337 -12.73 -16.78 -4.95
CA TRP A 337 -11.94 -17.98 -5.15
C TRP A 337 -12.32 -19.12 -4.20
N PRO A 338 -12.12 -20.38 -4.62
CA PRO A 338 -12.38 -21.53 -3.77
C PRO A 338 -11.61 -21.47 -2.44
N THR A 339 -12.21 -22.02 -1.40
CA THR A 339 -11.65 -22.01 -0.03
C THR A 339 -10.34 -22.77 0.12
N ASP A 340 -10.06 -23.70 -0.78
CA ASP A 340 -8.86 -24.54 -0.85
C ASP A 340 -7.84 -24.10 -1.91
N GLN A 341 -8.14 -23.02 -2.64
CA GLN A 341 -7.29 -22.52 -3.73
C GLN A 341 -6.71 -21.15 -3.42
N ARG A 342 -5.69 -20.83 -4.21
CA ARG A 342 -5.08 -19.51 -4.23
C ARG A 342 -6.11 -18.44 -4.59
N PRO A 343 -6.01 -17.23 -3.99
CA PRO A 343 -6.72 -16.06 -4.47
C PRO A 343 -6.66 -15.95 -5.98
N SER A 344 -7.83 -16.09 -6.60
CA SER A 344 -7.98 -15.89 -8.02
C SER A 344 -7.73 -14.42 -8.30
N ARG A 345 -7.10 -14.14 -9.43
CA ARG A 345 -6.94 -12.75 -9.86
C ARG A 345 -8.25 -12.31 -10.51
N LEU A 346 -8.57 -11.02 -10.45
CA LEU A 346 -9.78 -10.49 -11.08
C LEU A 346 -9.86 -10.85 -12.55
N GLU A 347 -11.05 -11.19 -13.03
CA GLU A 347 -11.26 -11.45 -14.45
C GLU A 347 -10.79 -10.27 -15.31
N ASN A 348 -10.16 -10.58 -16.44
CA ASN A 348 -9.72 -9.59 -17.40
C ASN A 348 -10.90 -8.72 -17.83
N LEU A 349 -10.70 -7.39 -17.85
CA LEU A 349 -11.78 -6.45 -18.16
C LEU A 349 -12.24 -6.51 -19.62
N THR A 350 -11.43 -7.10 -20.51
CA THR A 350 -11.86 -7.41 -21.88
C THR A 350 -11.43 -8.80 -22.31
N PRO A 351 -12.11 -9.41 -23.30
CA PRO A 351 -11.76 -10.73 -23.83
C PRO A 351 -10.33 -10.82 -24.39
N THR A 352 -9.71 -9.69 -24.74
CA THR A 352 -8.33 -9.61 -25.25
C THR A 352 -7.30 -9.27 -24.17
N GLY A 353 -7.70 -9.29 -22.88
CA GLY A 353 -6.90 -8.85 -21.74
C GLY A 353 -7.17 -7.39 -21.37
N ASP A 354 -6.33 -6.77 -20.57
CA ASP A 354 -6.50 -5.36 -20.22
C ASP A 354 -6.19 -4.45 -21.44
N PRO A 355 -7.16 -3.68 -21.97
CA PRO A 355 -7.01 -2.98 -23.24
C PRO A 355 -5.89 -1.95 -23.17
N ASN A 356 -4.95 -2.08 -24.11
CA ASN A 356 -3.71 -1.32 -24.19
C ASN A 356 -2.72 -1.58 -23.04
N GLU A 357 -3.01 -2.40 -22.03
CA GLU A 357 -1.90 -2.97 -21.28
C GLU A 357 -1.20 -3.76 -22.37
N SER A 358 -0.14 -3.18 -22.96
CA SER A 358 0.65 -3.91 -23.94
C SER A 358 0.81 -5.27 -23.32
N PRO A 359 0.67 -6.37 -24.08
CA PRO A 359 1.20 -7.63 -23.62
C PRO A 359 2.70 -7.39 -23.49
N ARG A 360 3.10 -6.74 -22.40
CA ARG A 360 4.29 -7.04 -21.69
C ARG A 360 3.95 -8.47 -21.30
N LEU A 361 4.37 -9.39 -22.16
CA LEU A 361 5.42 -10.32 -21.77
C LEU A 361 6.24 -9.59 -20.70
N THR A 362 5.68 -9.58 -19.49
CA THR A 362 6.43 -9.23 -18.31
C THR A 362 7.51 -10.28 -18.39
N PRO A 363 8.79 -9.88 -18.46
CA PRO A 363 9.84 -10.87 -18.54
C PRO A 363 9.55 -11.91 -17.46
N SER A 364 9.66 -13.20 -17.78
CA SER A 364 9.46 -14.23 -16.76
C SER A 364 10.33 -13.89 -15.55
N ALA A 365 9.97 -14.38 -14.35
CA ALA A 365 10.81 -14.16 -13.16
C ALA A 365 12.29 -14.46 -13.46
N GLU A 366 12.57 -15.48 -14.28
CA GLU A 366 13.90 -15.82 -14.79
C GLU A 366 14.57 -14.71 -15.62
N LEU A 367 13.84 -14.01 -16.49
CA LEU A 367 14.33 -12.89 -17.29
C LEU A 367 14.53 -11.61 -16.45
N GLU A 368 13.65 -11.35 -15.48
CA GLU A 368 13.86 -10.25 -14.51
C GLU A 368 15.09 -10.53 -13.64
N ASP A 369 15.24 -11.77 -13.15
CA ASP A 369 16.39 -12.23 -12.38
C ASP A 369 17.69 -12.30 -13.21
N ALA A 370 17.59 -12.52 -14.53
CA ALA A 370 18.73 -12.40 -15.45
C ALA A 370 19.14 -10.94 -15.65
N ALA A 371 18.18 -10.02 -15.81
CA ALA A 371 18.48 -8.59 -15.96
C ALA A 371 19.12 -7.99 -14.70
N THR A 372 18.69 -8.41 -13.51
CA THR A 372 19.28 -7.98 -12.23
C THR A 372 20.67 -8.57 -12.01
N ARG A 373 20.92 -9.84 -12.38
CA ARG A 373 22.27 -10.47 -12.31
C ARG A 373 23.31 -9.75 -13.16
N ILE A 374 22.91 -9.13 -14.26
CA ILE A 374 23.82 -8.41 -15.18
C ILE A 374 24.11 -6.98 -14.68
N ASN A 375 23.53 -6.54 -13.55
CA ASN A 375 23.71 -5.22 -12.94
C ASN A 375 23.53 -4.05 -13.93
N ARG A 376 22.57 -4.19 -14.87
CA ARG A 376 22.26 -3.20 -15.91
C ARG A 376 20.85 -2.66 -15.72
N PRO A 377 20.58 -1.40 -16.11
CA PRO A 377 19.25 -0.80 -15.97
C PRO A 377 18.19 -1.62 -16.73
N PRO A 378 17.05 -1.96 -16.09
CA PRO A 378 16.11 -2.95 -16.63
C PRO A 378 15.36 -2.46 -17.88
N GLY A 379 15.11 -1.15 -18.01
CA GLY A 379 14.34 -0.58 -19.12
C GLY A 379 14.88 -0.90 -20.52
N PRO A 380 16.16 -0.58 -20.83
CA PRO A 380 16.78 -0.90 -22.12
C PRO A 380 16.88 -2.40 -22.42
N MET A 381 16.90 -3.26 -21.39
CA MET A 381 17.23 -4.68 -21.55
C MET A 381 16.05 -5.61 -21.77
N ILE A 382 14.84 -5.17 -21.45
CA ILE A 382 13.65 -6.02 -21.59
C ILE A 382 13.38 -6.40 -23.05
N LEU A 383 13.48 -5.45 -23.97
CA LEU A 383 13.19 -5.72 -25.39
C LEU A 383 14.23 -6.67 -26.03
N PRO A 384 15.55 -6.47 -25.84
CA PRO A 384 16.54 -7.38 -26.41
C PRO A 384 16.49 -8.76 -25.77
N LEU A 385 16.46 -8.87 -24.43
CA LEU A 385 16.40 -10.17 -23.76
C LEU A 385 15.13 -10.96 -24.11
N GLY A 386 13.98 -10.27 -24.19
CA GLY A 386 12.73 -10.90 -24.63
C GLY A 386 12.77 -11.37 -26.09
N ALA A 387 13.46 -10.64 -26.96
CA ALA A 387 13.67 -11.06 -28.35
C ALA A 387 14.60 -12.27 -28.45
N GLU A 388 15.68 -12.30 -27.67
CA GLU A 388 16.61 -13.43 -27.58
C GLU A 388 15.89 -14.72 -27.13
N ALA A 389 15.06 -14.62 -26.09
CA ALA A 389 14.22 -15.72 -25.61
C ALA A 389 13.22 -16.24 -26.66
N LYS A 390 12.93 -15.45 -27.71
CA LYS A 390 12.10 -15.83 -28.86
C LYS A 390 12.92 -16.20 -30.10
N GLY A 391 14.22 -16.43 -29.96
CA GLY A 391 15.12 -16.88 -31.01
C GLY A 391 15.72 -15.77 -31.88
N ALA A 392 15.57 -14.49 -31.51
CA ALA A 392 16.27 -13.40 -32.18
C ALA A 392 17.76 -13.41 -31.81
N LYS A 393 18.63 -12.95 -32.73
CA LYS A 393 20.04 -12.68 -32.41
C LYS A 393 20.16 -11.26 -31.86
N VAL A 394 20.67 -11.11 -30.65
CA VAL A 394 20.91 -9.80 -30.04
C VAL A 394 22.40 -9.50 -30.03
N HIS A 395 22.78 -8.34 -30.54
CA HIS A 395 24.15 -7.84 -30.47
C HIS A 395 24.19 -6.55 -29.66
N TRP A 396 24.84 -6.60 -28.50
CA TRP A 396 24.98 -5.43 -27.63
C TRP A 396 26.09 -4.52 -28.14
N LEU A 397 25.75 -3.26 -28.37
CA LEU A 397 26.68 -2.21 -28.78
C LEU A 397 27.23 -1.44 -27.57
N ALA A 398 26.42 -1.32 -26.51
CA ALA A 398 26.76 -0.68 -25.25
C ALA A 398 25.85 -1.22 -24.13
N ASP A 399 26.01 -0.73 -22.89
CA ASP A 399 25.23 -1.19 -21.73
C ASP A 399 23.70 -0.98 -21.87
N SER A 400 23.29 -0.01 -22.67
CA SER A 400 21.87 0.29 -22.92
C SER A 400 21.51 0.29 -24.41
N THR A 401 22.43 -0.09 -25.29
CA THR A 401 22.23 -0.07 -26.74
C THR A 401 22.44 -1.45 -27.33
N SER A 402 21.48 -1.94 -28.11
CA SER A 402 21.56 -3.25 -28.75
C SER A 402 20.97 -3.23 -30.16
N VAL A 403 21.38 -4.19 -30.98
CA VAL A 403 20.77 -4.48 -32.27
C VAL A 403 20.14 -5.86 -32.20
N ILE A 404 18.82 -5.91 -32.34
CA ILE A 404 18.05 -7.16 -32.39
C ILE A 404 17.88 -7.54 -33.86
N THR A 405 18.23 -8.78 -34.22
CA THR A 405 18.02 -9.34 -35.55
C THR A 405 17.01 -10.47 -35.50
N LEU A 406 15.87 -10.29 -36.15
CA LEU A 406 14.79 -11.28 -36.21
C LEU A 406 14.23 -11.33 -37.64
N HIS A 407 14.20 -12.51 -38.25
CA HIS A 407 13.71 -12.75 -39.62
C HIS A 407 14.31 -11.78 -40.66
N GLY A 408 15.63 -11.54 -40.59
CA GLY A 408 16.35 -10.64 -41.50
C GLY A 408 16.12 -9.14 -41.23
N LYS A 409 15.24 -8.77 -40.28
CA LYS A 409 15.04 -7.37 -39.86
C LYS A 409 15.95 -7.02 -38.70
N ARG A 410 16.44 -5.78 -38.66
CA ARG A 410 17.31 -5.26 -37.61
C ARG A 410 16.61 -4.11 -36.88
N PHE A 411 16.58 -4.19 -35.56
CA PHE A 411 16.01 -3.16 -34.68
C PHE A 411 17.11 -2.64 -33.77
N LEU A 412 17.40 -1.34 -33.84
CA LEU A 412 18.29 -0.68 -32.89
C LEU A 412 17.47 -0.27 -31.67
N THR A 413 17.83 -0.78 -30.51
CA THR A 413 17.29 -0.32 -29.23
C THR A 413 18.32 0.54 -28.55
N ASN A 414 17.93 1.71 -28.08
CA ASN A 414 18.76 2.53 -27.22
C ASN A 414 17.92 2.98 -26.03
N GLY A 415 18.26 2.51 -24.84
CA GLY A 415 17.64 3.01 -23.60
C GLY A 415 18.57 3.99 -22.90
N VAL A 416 17.99 4.90 -22.13
CA VAL A 416 18.76 5.84 -21.32
C VAL A 416 19.30 5.09 -20.11
N SER A 417 20.63 5.05 -19.96
CA SER A 417 21.24 4.51 -18.74
C SER A 417 21.06 5.54 -17.61
N ARG A 418 20.69 5.09 -16.41
CA ARG A 418 20.50 5.99 -15.26
C ARG A 418 21.81 6.68 -14.82
N ASN A 419 22.95 6.24 -15.34
CA ASN A 419 24.27 6.82 -15.07
C ASN A 419 24.62 8.00 -15.98
N ASP A 420 23.84 8.26 -17.04
CA ASP A 420 24.00 9.45 -17.86
C ASP A 420 23.29 10.65 -17.23
N LYS A 421 23.74 11.06 -16.04
CA LYS A 421 23.38 12.38 -15.50
C LYS A 421 23.93 13.45 -16.43
N TRP A 422 23.02 14.14 -17.13
CA TRP A 422 23.12 15.55 -17.52
C TRP A 422 24.51 16.04 -17.96
N ARG A 423 24.99 15.59 -19.12
CA ARG A 423 25.98 16.33 -19.92
C ARG A 423 25.32 16.83 -21.20
N PHE A 424 24.40 17.79 -21.07
CA PHE A 424 23.97 18.61 -22.21
C PHE A 424 24.66 19.98 -22.14
N PHE A 425 25.65 20.13 -23.02
CA PHE A 425 26.23 21.35 -23.59
C PHE A 425 26.15 22.67 -22.79
N GLY A 426 27.18 22.89 -21.97
CA GLY A 426 27.77 24.23 -21.80
C GLY A 426 28.88 24.44 -22.83
N SER A 427 28.54 24.75 -24.09
CA SER A 427 29.54 25.24 -25.05
C SER A 427 29.61 26.75 -24.93
N GLY A 428 30.72 27.23 -24.36
CA GLY A 428 31.01 28.65 -24.22
C GLY A 428 31.06 29.37 -25.57
N ASN A 429 30.36 30.50 -25.64
CA ASN A 429 30.67 31.53 -26.61
C ASN A 429 31.94 32.25 -26.16
N ARG A 430 33.07 31.88 -26.76
CA ARG A 430 34.21 32.78 -26.95
C ARG A 430 34.50 32.83 -28.45
N ARG A 431 34.47 34.04 -29.00
CA ARG A 431 35.39 34.65 -29.99
C ARG A 431 34.67 35.79 -30.73
N PRO A 432 35.41 36.75 -31.31
CA PRO A 432 36.60 37.46 -30.84
C PRO A 432 36.26 38.75 -30.10
#